data_AF-A0A5B6YK72-F1
#
_entry.id   AF-A0A5B6YK72-F1
#
_cell.length_a   1.000
_cell.length_b   1.000
_cell.length_c   1.000
_cell.angle_alpha   90.00
_cell.angle_beta   90.00
_cell.angle_gamma   90.00
#
_symmetry.space_group_name_H-M   'P 1'
#
loop_
_entity.id
_entity.type
_entity.pdbx_description
1 polymer ?
#
loop_
_entity_poly.entity_id
_entity_poly.type
_entity_poly.pdbx_seq_one_letter_code
_entity_poly.pdbx_strand_id
1 'polypeptide(L)'
;VMQLLNNSAEITTMFDVVIWVTVSKSWSIRKVQNEIAQRLSIEITNMSDTTVASKLLLALESKKYLLLLDDVWEMVDLNAMGIPNTNQENGCKVILTTREHGVCRKMGTDVEINVAVLSEEEAWEMFYLEVGAVAVFPTIKPLAEDVVRKCDGLPLALKVVGGVLRKQESVDVWSDFLSDLKSPATSSVDDIDEKVFRPLKASYDQLKDANYKKCFLYCGLYPEDYKMKKSELIKYWRAEGFLSRKLTLADAGAKGSAILKALIDSSLLERCEEDECVKMHDVIRDLVLRMTSPNGEEGICLVRAGFNNMPPDDQDWESATRISFMDNELGSLPKFPKCPVLLTLLLRGNRLSEIPESFFNHMPNLQVLDLSENPIRSLPTSISNLVSLRALLLKKCQYLEALPEEVSVLKKLEVLRVTGTLMMPCLPNKIWELNNLKCLKFSTSYDGNAMTNSALAGGTISRLSQMEELSIQERGSFLLSDGITADSVIIKELSCMTRLSSLVFGFPRVDHLQHFLQNSKPWRDGTFKKFLFMVG
;
A
#
# COMPACT_ATOMS: atom_id res chain seq x y z
N VAL A 1 7.16 7.89 -22.41
CA VAL A 1 7.79 9.18 -22.83
C VAL A 1 8.45 9.90 -21.67
N MET A 2 7.70 10.29 -20.64
CA MET A 2 8.24 11.02 -19.48
C MET A 2 9.48 10.35 -18.88
N GLN A 3 9.47 9.02 -18.68
CA GLN A 3 10.62 8.25 -18.15
C GLN A 3 11.89 8.39 -19.01
N LEU A 4 11.73 8.41 -20.34
CA LEU A 4 12.86 8.60 -21.25
C LEU A 4 13.41 10.02 -21.16
N LEU A 5 12.53 11.02 -21.04
CA LEU A 5 12.94 12.42 -20.86
C LEU A 5 13.70 12.61 -19.55
N ASN A 6 13.23 12.00 -18.47
CA ASN A 6 13.86 12.12 -17.16
C ASN A 6 15.21 11.42 -17.06
N ASN A 7 15.38 10.30 -17.75
CA ASN A 7 16.55 9.43 -17.61
C ASN A 7 17.56 9.55 -18.76
N SER A 8 17.26 10.34 -19.80
CA SER A 8 18.16 10.54 -20.94
C SER A 8 19.35 11.42 -20.57
N ALA A 9 20.57 10.92 -20.81
CA ALA A 9 21.80 11.67 -20.63
C ALA A 9 21.80 12.97 -21.44
N GLU A 10 21.27 12.94 -22.66
CA GLU A 10 21.17 14.11 -23.53
C GLU A 10 20.34 15.21 -22.86
N ILE A 11 19.17 14.86 -22.30
CA ILE A 11 18.31 15.82 -21.60
C ILE A 11 19.01 16.36 -20.35
N THR A 12 19.71 15.52 -19.59
CA THR A 12 20.45 15.99 -18.40
C THR A 12 21.60 16.94 -18.73
N THR A 13 22.11 16.94 -19.97
CA THR A 13 23.11 17.93 -20.42
C THR A 13 22.49 19.24 -20.91
N MET A 14 21.19 19.24 -21.25
CA MET A 14 20.50 20.42 -21.78
C MET A 14 19.92 21.34 -20.69
N PHE A 15 19.69 20.81 -19.49
CA PHE A 15 19.04 21.51 -18.36
C PHE A 15 19.87 21.36 -17.10
N ASP A 16 19.94 22.42 -16.29
CA ASP A 16 20.62 22.39 -14.98
C ASP A 16 19.90 21.46 -14.00
N VAL A 17 18.57 21.32 -14.16
CA VAL A 17 17.75 20.43 -13.35
C VAL A 17 16.56 19.90 -14.14
N VAL A 18 16.31 18.60 -14.01
CA VAL A 18 15.09 17.93 -14.49
C VAL A 18 14.27 17.51 -13.27
N ILE A 19 13.03 17.95 -13.22
CA ILE A 19 12.12 17.79 -12.08
C ILE A 19 10.92 17.00 -12.55
N TRP A 20 10.75 15.79 -12.01
CA TRP A 20 9.55 15.00 -12.18
C TRP A 20 8.60 15.25 -11.03
N VAL A 21 7.34 15.54 -11.34
CA VAL A 21 6.25 15.61 -10.38
C VAL A 21 5.10 14.75 -10.88
N THR A 22 4.57 13.87 -10.02
CA THR A 22 3.33 13.15 -10.33
C THR A 22 2.17 13.91 -9.72
N VAL A 23 1.26 14.42 -10.56
CA VAL A 23 0.10 15.18 -10.10
C VAL A 23 -0.95 14.20 -9.58
N SER A 24 -1.45 13.28 -10.42
CA SER A 24 -2.56 12.36 -10.12
C SER A 24 -3.87 13.10 -9.80
N LYS A 25 -4.97 12.36 -9.63
CA LYS A 25 -6.27 12.96 -9.30
C LYS A 25 -6.36 13.53 -7.88
N SER A 26 -5.37 13.25 -7.02
CA SER A 26 -5.37 13.64 -5.60
C SER A 26 -4.25 14.56 -5.18
N TRP A 27 -3.81 15.35 -6.14
CA TRP A 27 -2.76 16.31 -5.94
C TRP A 27 -3.17 17.39 -4.92
N SER A 28 -2.17 17.97 -4.28
CA SER A 28 -2.32 19.21 -3.52
C SER A 28 -1.09 20.07 -3.75
N ILE A 29 -1.24 21.38 -3.56
CA ILE A 29 -0.13 22.34 -3.66
C ILE A 29 1.08 21.82 -2.89
N ARG A 30 0.85 21.35 -1.66
CA ARG A 30 1.91 20.89 -0.79
C ARG A 30 2.60 19.61 -1.29
N LYS A 31 1.87 18.65 -1.87
CA LYS A 31 2.46 17.42 -2.43
C LYS A 31 3.43 17.76 -3.56
N VAL A 32 2.99 18.60 -4.50
CA VAL A 32 3.80 19.07 -5.64
C VAL A 32 5.03 19.82 -5.14
N GLN A 33 4.86 20.77 -4.21
CA GLN A 33 5.98 21.51 -3.62
C GLN A 33 6.99 20.60 -2.92
N ASN A 34 6.54 19.55 -2.22
CA ASN A 34 7.43 18.59 -1.58
C ASN A 34 8.28 17.82 -2.60
N GLU A 35 7.71 17.36 -3.71
CA GLU A 35 8.46 16.64 -4.76
C GLU A 35 9.50 17.54 -5.43
N ILE A 36 9.13 18.79 -5.73
CA ILE A 36 10.05 19.79 -6.30
C ILE A 36 11.18 20.10 -5.28
N ALA A 37 10.83 20.38 -4.03
CA ALA A 37 11.79 20.70 -2.98
C ALA A 37 12.77 19.56 -2.73
N GLN A 38 12.28 18.31 -2.71
CA GLN A 38 13.12 17.12 -2.58
C GLN A 38 14.11 17.03 -3.73
N ARG A 39 13.67 17.27 -4.97
CA ARG A 39 14.53 17.24 -6.15
C ARG A 39 15.60 18.33 -6.14
N LEU A 40 15.29 19.49 -5.56
CA LEU A 40 16.20 20.62 -5.38
C LEU A 40 17.03 20.55 -4.10
N SER A 41 16.82 19.54 -3.25
CA SER A 41 17.43 19.42 -1.92
C SER A 41 17.17 20.64 -1.00
N ILE A 42 15.95 21.17 -1.05
CA ILE A 42 15.51 22.31 -0.23
C ILE A 42 14.67 21.80 0.95
N GLU A 43 15.00 22.24 2.16
CA GLU A 43 14.20 21.94 3.35
C GLU A 43 13.02 22.92 3.50
N ILE A 44 11.82 22.35 3.63
CA ILE A 44 10.55 23.10 3.66
C ILE A 44 9.66 22.75 4.88
N THR A 45 10.24 22.10 5.90
CA THR A 45 9.54 21.65 7.11
C THR A 45 8.86 22.82 7.85
N ASN A 46 7.61 22.62 8.28
CA ASN A 46 6.80 23.59 9.04
C ASN A 46 6.61 24.98 8.38
N MET A 47 6.74 25.07 7.05
CA MET A 47 6.53 26.32 6.30
C MET A 47 5.14 26.34 5.66
N SER A 48 4.53 27.52 5.55
CA SER A 48 3.32 27.74 4.74
C SER A 48 3.62 27.51 3.26
N ASP A 49 2.61 27.09 2.49
CA ASP A 49 2.74 26.86 1.04
C ASP A 49 3.26 28.11 0.30
N THR A 50 2.87 29.31 0.75
CA THR A 50 3.38 30.59 0.21
C THR A 50 4.87 30.79 0.46
N THR A 51 5.36 30.45 1.66
CA THR A 51 6.78 30.56 2.01
C THR A 51 7.62 29.56 1.22
N VAL A 52 7.08 28.35 1.03
CA VAL A 52 7.70 27.33 0.18
C VAL A 52 7.77 27.80 -1.27
N ALA A 53 6.68 28.35 -1.81
CA ALA A 53 6.65 28.89 -3.16
C ALA A 53 7.73 29.97 -3.36
N SER A 54 7.89 30.92 -2.45
CA SER A 54 8.96 31.93 -2.55
C SER A 54 10.37 31.32 -2.57
N LYS A 55 10.61 30.27 -1.79
CA LYS A 55 11.92 29.57 -1.79
C LYS A 55 12.18 28.81 -3.09
N LEU A 56 11.16 28.11 -3.59
CA LEU A 56 11.26 27.37 -4.84
C LEU A 56 11.50 28.33 -6.01
N LEU A 57 10.83 29.47 -6.01
CA LEU A 57 10.99 30.51 -7.02
C LEU A 57 12.44 31.01 -7.07
N LEU A 58 13.00 31.44 -5.94
CA LEU A 58 14.38 31.91 -5.85
C LEU A 58 15.40 30.84 -6.28
N ALA A 59 15.13 29.57 -5.99
CA ALA A 59 16.02 28.47 -6.37
C ALA A 59 15.96 28.14 -7.86
N LEU A 60 14.83 28.39 -8.52
CA LEU A 60 14.59 28.10 -9.94
C LEU A 60 14.90 29.30 -10.85
N GLU A 61 14.81 30.54 -10.37
CA GLU A 61 15.08 31.76 -11.16
C GLU A 61 16.47 31.78 -11.80
N SER A 62 17.46 31.16 -11.15
CA SER A 62 18.85 31.11 -11.62
C SER A 62 19.20 29.84 -12.42
N LYS A 63 18.22 28.97 -12.70
CA LYS A 63 18.44 27.65 -13.31
C LYS A 63 17.61 27.47 -14.58
N LYS A 64 18.21 26.86 -15.58
CA LYS A 64 17.50 26.31 -16.73
C LYS A 64 16.89 24.96 -16.35
N TYR A 65 15.60 24.95 -16.05
CA TYR A 65 14.91 23.75 -15.58
C TYR A 65 14.01 23.10 -16.66
N LEU A 66 13.86 21.78 -16.56
CA LEU A 66 12.81 21.01 -17.23
C LEU A 66 11.86 20.46 -16.16
N LEU A 67 10.61 20.87 -16.20
CA LEU A 67 9.55 20.36 -15.31
C LEU A 67 8.68 19.36 -16.09
N LEU A 68 8.56 18.16 -15.54
CA LEU A 68 7.75 17.07 -16.05
C LEU A 68 6.57 16.88 -15.09
N LEU A 69 5.38 17.34 -15.48
CA LEU A 69 4.13 17.15 -14.73
C LEU A 69 3.39 15.93 -15.30
N ASP A 70 3.50 14.80 -14.62
CA ASP A 70 2.85 13.56 -15.05
C ASP A 70 1.42 13.46 -14.49
N ASP A 71 0.49 13.01 -15.34
CA ASP A 71 -0.91 12.71 -15.04
C ASP A 71 -1.71 13.89 -14.44
N VAL A 72 -1.82 14.96 -15.21
CA VAL A 72 -2.53 16.19 -14.80
C VAL A 72 -4.03 16.11 -15.13
N TRP A 73 -4.88 16.28 -14.12
CA TRP A 73 -6.35 16.18 -14.24
C TRP A 73 -7.08 17.53 -14.17
N GLU A 74 -6.45 18.55 -13.59
CA GLU A 74 -7.01 19.90 -13.50
C GLU A 74 -5.94 20.98 -13.61
N MET A 75 -6.35 22.24 -13.59
CA MET A 75 -5.42 23.37 -13.74
C MET A 75 -4.47 23.44 -12.53
N VAL A 76 -3.16 23.43 -12.81
CA VAL A 76 -2.10 23.62 -11.82
C VAL A 76 -1.54 25.04 -11.98
N ASP A 77 -1.74 25.90 -10.98
CA ASP A 77 -1.14 27.23 -10.96
C ASP A 77 0.35 27.14 -10.61
N LEU A 78 1.21 27.20 -11.63
CA LEU A 78 2.66 27.14 -11.48
C LEU A 78 3.22 28.29 -10.61
N ASN A 79 2.60 29.47 -10.64
CA ASN A 79 3.05 30.60 -9.82
C ASN A 79 2.76 30.34 -8.34
N ALA A 80 1.59 29.77 -8.03
CA ALA A 80 1.25 29.35 -6.67
C ALA A 80 2.20 28.25 -6.15
N MET A 81 2.78 27.43 -7.03
CA MET A 81 3.81 26.46 -6.66
C MET A 81 5.20 27.09 -6.44
N GLY A 82 5.41 28.34 -6.87
CA GLY A 82 6.74 28.96 -6.87
C GLY A 82 7.59 28.56 -8.08
N ILE A 83 6.96 28.23 -9.20
CA ILE A 83 7.65 27.86 -10.43
C ILE A 83 7.62 29.08 -11.37
N PRO A 84 8.78 29.65 -11.74
CA PRO A 84 8.83 30.83 -12.59
C PRO A 84 8.36 30.50 -14.00
N ASN A 85 7.60 31.39 -14.65
CA ASN A 85 7.12 31.17 -16.01
C ASN A 85 8.26 30.89 -16.99
N THR A 86 8.02 29.98 -17.93
CA THR A 86 8.95 29.69 -19.03
C THR A 86 8.92 30.80 -20.06
N ASN A 87 10.09 31.23 -20.54
CA ASN A 87 10.20 32.16 -21.66
C ASN A 87 11.38 31.77 -22.57
N GLN A 88 11.50 32.41 -23.73
CA GLN A 88 12.58 32.07 -24.67
C GLN A 88 13.98 32.39 -24.13
N GLU A 89 14.09 33.32 -23.18
CA GLU A 89 15.37 33.79 -22.63
C GLU A 89 15.92 32.87 -21.54
N ASN A 90 15.06 32.32 -20.66
CA ASN A 90 15.48 31.41 -19.60
C ASN A 90 15.68 29.97 -20.09
N GLY A 91 15.14 29.62 -21.25
CA GLY A 91 15.30 28.30 -21.87
C GLY A 91 14.65 27.16 -21.08
N CYS A 92 13.82 27.48 -20.09
CA CYS A 92 13.10 26.52 -19.26
C CYS A 92 11.94 25.90 -20.02
N LYS A 93 11.57 24.68 -19.67
CA LYS A 93 10.47 23.95 -20.31
C LYS A 93 9.58 23.27 -19.27
N VAL A 94 8.29 23.27 -19.54
CA VAL A 94 7.29 22.47 -18.82
C VAL A 94 6.68 21.50 -19.82
N ILE A 95 6.67 20.23 -19.48
CA ILE A 95 5.98 19.18 -20.22
C ILE A 95 4.96 18.58 -19.27
N LEU A 96 3.71 18.49 -19.72
CA LEU A 96 2.66 17.82 -18.97
C LEU A 96 2.07 16.67 -19.77
N THR A 97 1.63 15.63 -19.08
CA THR A 97 0.80 14.57 -19.64
C THR A 97 -0.60 14.70 -19.05
N THR A 98 -1.63 14.49 -19.87
CA THR A 98 -3.03 14.50 -19.43
C THR A 98 -3.85 13.61 -20.34
N ARG A 99 -4.94 13.07 -19.78
CA ARG A 99 -5.98 12.35 -20.55
C ARG A 99 -7.09 13.27 -21.03
N GLU A 100 -7.14 14.50 -20.52
CA GLU A 100 -8.19 15.46 -20.82
C GLU A 100 -7.65 16.64 -21.64
N HIS A 101 -8.06 16.73 -22.91
CA HIS A 101 -7.69 17.86 -23.77
C HIS A 101 -8.06 19.23 -23.14
N GLY A 102 -9.12 19.29 -22.33
CA GLY A 102 -9.51 20.51 -21.63
C GLY A 102 -8.45 21.04 -20.67
N VAL A 103 -7.62 20.16 -20.09
CA VAL A 103 -6.52 20.54 -19.20
C VAL A 103 -5.43 21.28 -19.96
N CYS A 104 -5.05 20.85 -21.17
CA CYS A 104 -4.07 21.55 -22.02
C CYS A 104 -4.46 23.01 -22.23
N ARG A 105 -5.74 23.27 -22.55
CA ARG A 105 -6.28 24.62 -22.74
C ARG A 105 -6.23 25.45 -21.47
N LYS A 106 -6.60 24.88 -20.32
CA LYS A 106 -6.56 25.57 -19.02
C LYS A 106 -5.12 25.90 -18.59
N MET A 107 -4.17 25.02 -18.92
CA MET A 107 -2.75 25.20 -18.66
C MET A 107 -2.07 26.15 -19.65
N GLY A 108 -2.73 26.52 -20.75
CA GLY A 108 -2.18 27.40 -21.77
C GLY A 108 -0.99 26.81 -22.52
N THR A 109 -1.03 25.51 -22.85
CA THR A 109 0.08 24.81 -23.51
C THR A 109 0.38 25.35 -24.91
N ASP A 110 1.66 25.57 -25.22
CA ASP A 110 2.12 26.05 -26.54
C ASP A 110 2.06 24.98 -27.64
N VAL A 111 2.33 23.73 -27.27
CA VAL A 111 2.42 22.58 -28.19
C VAL A 111 1.68 21.41 -27.58
N GLU A 112 0.72 20.86 -28.33
CA GLU A 112 -0.06 19.69 -27.94
C GLU A 112 0.35 18.50 -28.82
N ILE A 113 0.79 17.41 -28.19
CA ILE A 113 1.18 16.17 -28.87
C ILE A 113 0.17 15.10 -28.51
N ASN A 114 -0.62 14.67 -29.49
CA ASN A 114 -1.50 13.51 -29.31
C ASN A 114 -0.69 12.23 -29.50
N VAL A 115 -0.59 11.41 -28.44
CA VAL A 115 0.10 10.12 -28.49
C VAL A 115 -0.80 9.11 -29.18
N ALA A 116 -0.45 8.72 -30.41
CA ALA A 116 -1.18 7.73 -31.17
C ALA A 116 -1.07 6.32 -30.53
N VAL A 117 -2.06 5.47 -30.82
CA VAL A 117 -1.95 4.02 -30.58
C VAL A 117 -0.87 3.41 -31.47
N LEU A 118 -0.40 2.21 -31.12
CA LEU A 118 0.59 1.49 -31.92
C LEU A 118 0.01 1.10 -33.28
N SER A 119 0.86 1.11 -34.31
CA SER A 119 0.54 0.49 -35.60
C SER A 119 0.32 -1.03 -35.45
N GLU A 120 -0.31 -1.66 -36.44
CA GLU A 120 -0.53 -3.12 -36.39
C GLU A 120 0.80 -3.89 -36.26
N GLU A 121 1.86 -3.42 -36.94
CA GLU A 121 3.18 -4.00 -36.89
C GLU A 121 3.84 -3.84 -35.50
N GLU A 122 3.82 -2.63 -34.94
CA GLU A 122 4.36 -2.37 -33.59
C GLU A 122 3.57 -3.11 -32.51
N ALA A 123 2.24 -3.17 -32.64
CA ALA A 123 1.36 -3.89 -31.72
C ALA A 123 1.65 -5.40 -31.74
N TRP A 124 1.82 -5.97 -32.93
CA TRP A 124 2.22 -7.38 -33.07
C TRP A 124 3.60 -7.65 -32.49
N GLU A 125 4.58 -6.79 -32.76
CA GLU A 125 5.94 -6.92 -32.22
C GLU A 125 5.93 -6.86 -30.69
N MET A 126 5.23 -5.89 -30.11
CA MET A 126 5.08 -5.77 -28.66
C MET A 126 4.39 -7.00 -28.06
N PHE A 127 3.30 -7.46 -28.67
CA PHE A 127 2.58 -8.66 -28.21
C PHE A 127 3.47 -9.91 -28.29
N TYR A 128 4.23 -10.07 -29.36
CA TYR A 128 5.16 -11.18 -29.55
C TYR A 128 6.26 -11.18 -28.47
N LEU A 129 6.80 -10.00 -28.12
CA LEU A 129 7.79 -9.87 -27.05
C LEU A 129 7.24 -10.32 -25.69
N GLU A 130 5.95 -10.07 -25.44
CA GLU A 130 5.30 -10.45 -24.18
C GLU A 130 4.90 -11.93 -24.11
N VAL A 131 4.37 -12.48 -25.20
CA VAL A 131 3.87 -13.86 -25.28
C VAL A 131 4.98 -14.88 -25.53
N GLY A 132 5.93 -14.54 -26.40
CA GLY A 132 7.01 -15.40 -26.88
C GLY A 132 6.67 -16.20 -28.14
N ALA A 133 7.58 -17.12 -28.51
CA ALA A 133 7.56 -17.86 -29.78
C ALA A 133 6.27 -18.66 -30.06
N VAL A 134 5.47 -18.95 -29.03
CA VAL A 134 4.18 -19.65 -29.17
C VAL A 134 3.18 -18.86 -30.02
N ALA A 135 3.28 -17.52 -30.06
CA ALA A 135 2.40 -16.65 -30.84
C ALA A 135 2.50 -16.88 -32.37
N VAL A 136 3.60 -17.44 -32.86
CA VAL A 136 3.81 -17.71 -34.29
C VAL A 136 3.55 -19.16 -34.69
N PHE A 137 3.13 -20.02 -33.76
CA PHE A 137 2.80 -21.41 -34.09
C PHE A 137 1.59 -21.46 -35.05
N PRO A 138 1.61 -22.31 -36.09
CA PRO A 138 0.57 -22.29 -37.14
C PRO A 138 -0.86 -22.42 -36.61
N THR A 139 -1.06 -23.15 -35.51
CA THR A 139 -2.37 -23.36 -34.88
C THR A 139 -2.82 -22.19 -33.99
N ILE A 140 -1.89 -21.37 -33.50
CA ILE A 140 -2.14 -20.28 -32.55
C ILE A 140 -2.11 -18.91 -33.23
N LYS A 141 -1.25 -18.74 -34.23
CA LYS A 141 -1.04 -17.47 -34.94
C LYS A 141 -2.35 -16.78 -35.38
N PRO A 142 -3.35 -17.48 -35.97
CA PRO A 142 -4.61 -16.83 -36.34
C PRO A 142 -5.38 -16.29 -35.12
N LEU A 143 -5.38 -17.02 -33.99
CA LEU A 143 -6.01 -16.58 -32.74
C LEU A 143 -5.25 -15.40 -32.14
N ALA A 144 -3.92 -15.45 -32.17
CA ALA A 144 -3.06 -14.38 -31.69
C ALA A 144 -3.26 -13.07 -32.46
N GLU A 145 -3.33 -13.12 -33.79
CA GLU A 145 -3.61 -11.95 -34.64
C GLU A 145 -4.98 -11.35 -34.33
N ASP A 146 -6.00 -12.19 -34.11
CA ASP A 146 -7.34 -11.76 -33.69
C ASP A 146 -7.33 -11.08 -32.31
N VAL A 147 -6.57 -11.63 -31.36
CA VAL A 147 -6.40 -11.05 -30.02
C VAL A 147 -5.72 -9.67 -30.09
N VAL A 148 -4.63 -9.55 -30.86
CA VAL A 148 -3.93 -8.27 -31.06
C VAL A 148 -4.86 -7.23 -31.67
N ARG A 149 -5.64 -7.61 -32.68
CA ARG A 149 -6.64 -6.72 -33.31
C ARG A 149 -7.70 -6.26 -32.30
N LYS A 150 -8.06 -7.08 -31.32
CA LYS A 150 -8.99 -6.72 -30.24
C LYS A 150 -8.39 -5.81 -29.17
N CYS A 151 -7.07 -5.71 -29.08
CA CYS A 151 -6.39 -4.77 -28.19
C CYS A 151 -6.27 -3.35 -28.79
N ASP A 152 -6.67 -3.16 -30.06
CA ASP A 152 -6.78 -1.85 -30.74
C ASP A 152 -5.51 -0.97 -30.63
N GLY A 153 -4.33 -1.60 -30.68
CA GLY A 153 -3.04 -0.91 -30.59
C GLY A 153 -2.70 -0.32 -29.22
N LEU A 154 -3.47 -0.61 -28.17
CA LEU A 154 -3.24 -0.09 -26.82
C LEU A 154 -2.10 -0.83 -26.11
N PRO A 155 -0.97 -0.16 -25.78
CA PRO A 155 0.19 -0.84 -25.20
C PRO A 155 -0.10 -1.59 -23.89
N LEU A 156 -0.93 -1.01 -23.02
CA LEU A 156 -1.29 -1.64 -21.74
C LEU A 156 -2.13 -2.91 -21.95
N ALA A 157 -3.12 -2.86 -22.84
CA ALA A 157 -3.95 -4.02 -23.17
C ALA A 157 -3.08 -5.15 -23.75
N LEU A 158 -2.23 -4.83 -24.73
CA LEU A 158 -1.30 -5.80 -25.33
C LEU A 158 -0.37 -6.43 -24.29
N LYS A 159 0.16 -5.63 -23.36
CA LYS A 159 1.04 -6.10 -22.29
C LYS A 159 0.34 -7.03 -21.29
N VAL A 160 -0.88 -6.69 -20.88
CA VAL A 160 -1.66 -7.48 -19.91
C VAL A 160 -2.13 -8.78 -20.56
N VAL A 161 -2.73 -8.69 -21.75
CA VAL A 161 -3.20 -9.86 -22.50
C VAL A 161 -2.03 -10.78 -22.87
N GLY A 162 -0.91 -10.20 -23.33
CA GLY A 162 0.30 -10.95 -23.65
C GLY A 162 0.91 -11.63 -22.41
N GLY A 163 0.87 -10.97 -21.25
CA GLY A 163 1.29 -11.53 -19.97
C GLY A 163 0.46 -12.76 -19.56
N VAL A 164 -0.88 -12.70 -19.70
CA VAL A 164 -1.78 -13.83 -19.39
C VAL A 164 -1.55 -15.01 -20.33
N LEU A 165 -1.30 -14.74 -21.61
CA LEU A 165 -1.09 -15.77 -22.65
C LEU A 165 0.38 -16.20 -22.79
N ARG A 166 1.26 -15.70 -21.91
CA ARG A 166 2.70 -15.93 -21.99
C ARG A 166 3.04 -17.42 -21.97
N LYS A 167 3.76 -17.86 -23.01
CA LYS A 167 4.17 -19.27 -23.20
C LYS A 167 3.00 -20.27 -23.18
N GLN A 168 1.77 -19.83 -23.46
CA GLN A 168 0.61 -20.72 -23.45
C GLN A 168 0.50 -21.48 -24.78
N GLU A 169 0.69 -22.80 -24.74
CA GLU A 169 0.69 -23.68 -25.93
C GLU A 169 -0.69 -24.30 -26.23
N SER A 170 -1.64 -24.23 -25.30
CA SER A 170 -2.96 -24.83 -25.48
C SER A 170 -3.87 -23.97 -26.36
N VAL A 171 -4.21 -24.45 -27.55
CA VAL A 171 -5.14 -23.81 -28.50
C VAL A 171 -6.50 -23.56 -27.86
N ASP A 172 -6.99 -24.46 -27.00
CA ASP A 172 -8.28 -24.32 -26.32
C ASP A 172 -8.30 -23.07 -25.44
N VAL A 173 -7.20 -22.79 -24.71
CA VAL A 173 -7.09 -21.59 -23.86
C VAL A 173 -7.11 -20.31 -24.70
N TRP A 174 -6.47 -20.30 -25.87
CA TRP A 174 -6.52 -19.17 -26.79
C TRP A 174 -7.93 -18.94 -27.35
N SER A 175 -8.62 -20.03 -27.71
CA SER A 175 -9.99 -19.98 -28.21
C SER A 175 -10.97 -19.48 -27.15
N ASP A 176 -10.89 -20.00 -25.93
CA ASP A 176 -11.72 -19.60 -24.80
C ASP A 176 -11.50 -18.11 -24.48
N PHE A 177 -10.24 -17.68 -24.40
CA PHE A 177 -9.91 -16.28 -24.14
C PHE A 177 -10.44 -15.33 -25.24
N LEU A 178 -10.31 -15.74 -26.51
CA LEU A 178 -10.83 -14.95 -27.62
C LEU A 178 -12.37 -14.90 -27.62
N SER A 179 -13.03 -15.96 -27.15
CA SER A 179 -14.48 -15.99 -26.93
C SER A 179 -14.89 -15.00 -25.84
N ASP A 180 -14.18 -14.98 -24.70
CA ASP A 180 -14.40 -14.02 -23.61
C ASP A 180 -14.21 -12.57 -24.11
N LEU A 181 -13.18 -12.32 -24.93
CA LEU A 181 -12.98 -11.03 -25.59
C LEU A 181 -14.11 -10.65 -26.56
N LYS A 182 -14.81 -11.62 -27.14
CA LYS A 182 -15.89 -11.40 -28.12
C LYS A 182 -17.29 -11.36 -27.48
N SER A 183 -17.44 -11.73 -26.21
CA SER A 183 -18.75 -11.77 -25.53
C SER A 183 -19.42 -10.39 -25.47
N PRO A 184 -20.72 -10.23 -25.81
CA PRO A 184 -21.38 -8.93 -25.89
C PRO A 184 -21.33 -8.16 -24.57
N ALA A 185 -21.16 -6.83 -24.66
CA ALA A 185 -21.13 -5.95 -23.50
C ALA A 185 -22.43 -6.05 -22.69
N THR A 186 -22.31 -6.11 -21.37
CA THR A 186 -23.44 -6.20 -20.44
C THR A 186 -24.04 -4.83 -20.10
N SER A 187 -23.51 -3.72 -20.62
CA SER A 187 -24.01 -2.38 -20.30
C SER A 187 -23.68 -1.32 -21.36
N SER A 188 -24.49 -0.25 -21.35
CA SER A 188 -24.40 0.94 -22.19
C SER A 188 -23.25 1.87 -21.76
N VAL A 189 -22.02 1.40 -21.91
CA VAL A 189 -20.80 2.17 -21.59
C VAL A 189 -20.26 2.82 -22.87
N ASP A 190 -19.61 3.97 -22.76
CA ASP A 190 -18.93 4.65 -23.88
C ASP A 190 -17.96 3.72 -24.62
N ASP A 191 -17.91 3.81 -25.96
CA ASP A 191 -17.10 2.95 -26.84
C ASP A 191 -15.61 2.86 -26.46
N ILE A 192 -15.03 3.95 -25.91
CA ILE A 192 -13.61 4.02 -25.51
C ILE A 192 -13.35 3.21 -24.24
N ASP A 193 -14.27 3.26 -23.30
CA ASP A 193 -14.19 2.51 -22.05
C ASP A 193 -14.28 1.02 -22.33
N GLU A 194 -15.16 0.60 -23.25
CA GLU A 194 -15.27 -0.80 -23.62
C GLU A 194 -13.97 -1.33 -24.24
N LYS A 195 -13.30 -0.55 -25.10
CA LYS A 195 -12.03 -0.92 -25.73
C LYS A 195 -10.88 -1.13 -24.73
N VAL A 196 -10.80 -0.31 -23.69
CA VAL A 196 -9.73 -0.38 -22.69
C VAL A 196 -10.01 -1.46 -21.65
N PHE A 197 -11.23 -1.49 -21.10
CA PHE A 197 -11.53 -2.35 -19.94
C PHE A 197 -11.80 -3.80 -20.33
N ARG A 198 -12.27 -4.08 -21.55
CA ARG A 198 -12.61 -5.44 -21.98
C ARG A 198 -11.40 -6.38 -22.04
N PRO A 199 -10.26 -6.02 -22.67
CA PRO A 199 -9.08 -6.88 -22.64
C PRO A 199 -8.52 -7.11 -21.22
N LEU A 200 -8.59 -6.07 -20.38
CA LEU A 200 -8.13 -6.14 -19.00
C LEU A 200 -9.05 -7.02 -18.13
N LYS A 201 -10.38 -6.92 -18.32
CA LYS A 201 -11.37 -7.78 -17.65
C LYS A 201 -11.20 -9.24 -18.06
N ALA A 202 -11.07 -9.53 -19.37
CA ALA A 202 -10.82 -10.88 -19.85
C ALA A 202 -9.55 -11.48 -19.21
N SER A 203 -8.50 -10.65 -19.07
CA SER A 203 -7.25 -11.04 -18.41
C SER A 203 -7.44 -11.35 -16.91
N TYR A 204 -8.27 -10.58 -16.21
CA TYR A 204 -8.69 -10.90 -14.84
C TYR A 204 -9.50 -12.19 -14.76
N ASP A 205 -10.40 -12.42 -15.71
CA ASP A 205 -11.31 -13.56 -15.67
C ASP A 205 -10.59 -14.90 -15.83
N GLN A 206 -9.45 -14.91 -16.53
CA GLN A 206 -8.54 -16.05 -16.66
C GLN A 206 -7.80 -16.45 -15.37
N LEU A 207 -7.86 -15.63 -14.30
CA LEU A 207 -7.30 -16.02 -13.00
C LEU A 207 -8.09 -17.19 -12.40
N LYS A 208 -7.56 -18.41 -12.56
CA LYS A 208 -8.24 -19.68 -12.21
C LYS A 208 -8.59 -19.84 -10.72
N ASP A 209 -7.80 -19.24 -9.82
CA ASP A 209 -8.02 -19.35 -8.37
C ASP A 209 -8.79 -18.14 -7.85
N ALA A 210 -9.97 -18.38 -7.25
CA ALA A 210 -10.81 -17.33 -6.66
C ALA A 210 -10.07 -16.49 -5.59
N ASN A 211 -9.06 -17.05 -4.91
CA ASN A 211 -8.25 -16.29 -3.96
C ASN A 211 -7.29 -15.33 -4.67
N TYR A 212 -6.82 -15.66 -5.89
CA TYR A 212 -5.95 -14.76 -6.66
C TYR A 212 -6.77 -13.54 -7.10
N LYS A 213 -7.99 -13.78 -7.57
CA LYS A 213 -8.97 -12.73 -7.87
C LYS A 213 -9.20 -11.82 -6.66
N LYS A 214 -9.53 -12.37 -5.48
CA LYS A 214 -9.70 -11.60 -4.24
C LYS A 214 -8.45 -10.81 -3.83
N CYS A 215 -7.27 -11.42 -3.93
CA CYS A 215 -6.00 -10.75 -3.63
C CYS A 215 -5.73 -9.58 -4.58
N PHE A 216 -6.00 -9.77 -5.87
CA PHE A 216 -5.89 -8.72 -6.89
C PHE A 216 -6.87 -7.56 -6.64
N LEU A 217 -8.15 -7.84 -6.41
CA LEU A 217 -9.15 -6.82 -6.11
C LEU A 217 -8.77 -6.00 -4.87
N TYR A 218 -8.20 -6.66 -3.85
CA TYR A 218 -7.76 -5.98 -2.63
C TYR A 218 -6.63 -4.97 -2.87
N CYS A 219 -5.78 -5.17 -3.88
CA CYS A 219 -4.77 -4.18 -4.26
C CYS A 219 -5.42 -2.87 -4.75
N GLY A 220 -6.64 -2.94 -5.29
CA GLY A 220 -7.44 -1.76 -5.66
C GLY A 220 -7.96 -0.94 -4.47
N LEU A 221 -7.61 -1.27 -3.22
CA LEU A 221 -7.89 -0.40 -2.07
C LEU A 221 -6.85 0.71 -1.88
N TYR A 222 -5.63 0.54 -2.41
CA TYR A 222 -4.52 1.48 -2.22
C TYR A 222 -4.58 2.65 -3.20
N PRO A 223 -4.12 3.87 -2.86
CA PRO A 223 -4.13 5.02 -3.77
C PRO A 223 -3.48 4.75 -5.15
N GLU A 224 -3.76 5.62 -6.12
CA GLU A 224 -3.04 5.62 -7.41
C GLU A 224 -1.52 5.69 -7.16
N ASP A 225 -0.75 4.94 -7.96
CA ASP A 225 0.72 4.80 -7.89
C ASP A 225 1.32 4.38 -6.53
N TYR A 226 0.49 3.89 -5.60
CA TYR A 226 0.97 3.50 -4.29
C TYR A 226 1.91 2.28 -4.32
N LYS A 227 3.09 2.42 -3.72
CA LYS A 227 4.06 1.33 -3.52
C LYS A 227 3.63 0.44 -2.36
N MET A 228 3.00 -0.69 -2.66
CA MET A 228 2.50 -1.65 -1.69
C MET A 228 3.63 -2.59 -1.21
N LYS A 229 3.95 -2.55 0.09
CA LYS A 229 4.91 -3.49 0.69
C LYS A 229 4.36 -4.92 0.65
N LYS A 230 5.05 -5.82 -0.04
CA LYS A 230 4.64 -7.22 -0.24
C LYS A 230 4.30 -7.92 1.08
N SER A 231 5.17 -7.80 2.08
CA SER A 231 4.99 -8.44 3.40
C SER A 231 3.78 -7.94 4.20
N GLU A 232 3.35 -6.69 3.98
CA GLU A 232 2.19 -6.11 4.66
C GLU A 232 0.90 -6.51 3.97
N LEU A 233 0.87 -6.40 2.65
CA LEU A 233 -0.25 -6.82 1.81
C LEU A 233 -0.63 -8.30 2.06
N ILE A 234 0.37 -9.18 2.17
CA ILE A 234 0.14 -10.61 2.50
C ILE A 234 -0.49 -10.78 3.89
N LYS A 235 -0.11 -9.96 4.88
CA LYS A 235 -0.72 -10.01 6.21
C LYS A 235 -2.18 -9.58 6.17
N TYR A 236 -2.52 -8.61 5.32
CA TYR A 236 -3.91 -8.19 5.09
C TYR A 236 -4.73 -9.29 4.44
N TRP A 237 -4.22 -9.91 3.37
CA TRP A 237 -4.88 -11.05 2.72
C TRP A 237 -5.11 -12.23 3.65
N ARG A 238 -4.19 -12.49 4.59
CA ARG A 238 -4.37 -13.52 5.61
C ARG A 238 -5.44 -13.14 6.64
N ALA A 239 -5.46 -11.89 7.11
CA ALA A 239 -6.45 -11.41 8.06
C ALA A 239 -7.88 -11.46 7.44
N GLU A 240 -8.03 -10.99 6.21
CA GLU A 240 -9.23 -11.10 5.37
C GLU A 240 -9.67 -12.56 5.15
N GLY A 241 -8.72 -13.50 5.18
CA GLY A 241 -8.97 -14.92 4.97
C GLY A 241 -8.94 -15.36 3.50
N PHE A 242 -8.39 -14.53 2.60
CA PHE A 242 -8.06 -14.95 1.22
C PHE A 242 -6.96 -16.00 1.22
N LEU A 243 -6.02 -15.86 2.16
CA LEU A 243 -5.10 -16.92 2.54
C LEU A 243 -5.71 -17.69 3.70
N SER A 244 -5.53 -19.01 3.72
CA SER A 244 -6.02 -19.85 4.81
C SER A 244 -5.49 -19.34 6.16
N ARG A 245 -6.42 -18.99 7.06
CA ARG A 245 -6.09 -18.49 8.40
C ARG A 245 -5.34 -19.53 9.25
N LYS A 246 -5.39 -20.81 8.88
CA LYS A 246 -4.62 -21.86 9.56
C LYS A 246 -3.11 -21.77 9.28
N LEU A 247 -2.71 -21.12 8.20
CA LEU A 247 -1.30 -20.96 7.84
C LEU A 247 -0.54 -20.16 8.91
N THR A 248 0.73 -20.55 9.10
CA THR A 248 1.72 -19.70 9.78
C THR A 248 1.94 -18.42 8.95
N LEU A 249 2.51 -17.39 9.56
CA LEU A 249 2.92 -16.17 8.85
C LEU A 249 3.96 -16.47 7.78
N ALA A 250 4.84 -17.45 8.02
CA ALA A 250 5.83 -17.89 7.04
C ALA A 250 5.18 -18.57 5.83
N ASP A 251 4.25 -19.49 6.04
CA ASP A 251 3.57 -20.20 4.94
C ASP A 251 2.62 -19.27 4.18
N ALA A 252 1.94 -18.37 4.90
CA ALA A 252 1.16 -17.30 4.26
C ALA A 252 2.07 -16.38 3.44
N GLY A 253 3.27 -16.08 3.94
CA GLY A 253 4.34 -15.40 3.20
C GLY A 253 4.65 -16.09 1.88
N ALA A 254 4.99 -17.39 1.92
CA ALA A 254 5.31 -18.16 0.71
C ALA A 254 4.14 -18.22 -0.28
N LYS A 255 2.92 -18.52 0.21
CA LYS A 255 1.72 -18.57 -0.65
C LYS A 255 1.39 -17.20 -1.23
N GLY A 256 1.45 -16.14 -0.42
CA GLY A 256 1.20 -14.77 -0.86
C GLY A 256 2.24 -14.29 -1.89
N SER A 257 3.51 -14.63 -1.71
CA SER A 257 4.57 -14.36 -2.70
C SER A 257 4.33 -15.08 -4.03
N ALA A 258 3.80 -16.31 -4.01
CA ALA A 258 3.43 -17.02 -5.23
C ALA A 258 2.27 -16.33 -5.97
N ILE A 259 1.24 -15.85 -5.24
CA ILE A 259 0.14 -15.07 -5.82
C ILE A 259 0.66 -13.77 -6.44
N LEU A 260 1.47 -13.01 -5.70
CA LEU A 260 2.08 -11.78 -6.20
C LEU A 260 2.91 -12.04 -7.47
N LYS A 261 3.70 -13.11 -7.46
CA LYS A 261 4.47 -13.52 -8.64
C LYS A 261 3.56 -13.80 -9.83
N ALA A 262 2.47 -14.52 -9.66
CA ALA A 262 1.53 -14.80 -10.76
C ALA A 262 0.86 -13.53 -11.29
N LEU A 263 0.45 -12.62 -10.41
CA LEU A 263 -0.14 -11.33 -10.82
C LEU A 263 0.86 -10.44 -11.57
N ILE A 264 2.14 -10.45 -11.16
CA ILE A 264 3.23 -9.75 -11.85
C ILE A 264 3.54 -10.41 -13.20
N ASP A 265 3.62 -11.74 -13.23
CA ASP A 265 3.94 -12.47 -14.45
C ASP A 265 2.81 -12.32 -15.50
N SER A 266 1.58 -12.03 -15.04
CA SER A 266 0.41 -11.68 -15.88
C SER A 266 0.29 -10.18 -16.17
N SER A 267 1.27 -9.37 -15.77
CA SER A 267 1.29 -7.90 -15.96
C SER A 267 0.12 -7.14 -15.31
N LEU A 268 -0.63 -7.77 -14.39
CA LEU A 268 -1.71 -7.14 -13.62
C LEU A 268 -1.19 -6.31 -12.44
N LEU A 269 0.02 -6.60 -11.98
CA LEU A 269 0.79 -5.81 -11.03
C LEU A 269 2.19 -5.56 -11.57
N GLU A 270 2.79 -4.44 -11.18
CA GLU A 270 4.15 -4.07 -11.57
C GLU A 270 5.13 -4.22 -10.41
N ARG A 271 6.38 -4.52 -10.75
CA ARG A 271 7.49 -4.46 -9.80
C ARG A 271 7.92 -3.01 -9.60
N CYS A 272 8.21 -2.63 -8.36
CA CYS A 272 8.89 -1.38 -8.08
C CYS A 272 10.41 -1.55 -8.22
N GLU A 273 11.15 -0.45 -8.27
CA GLU A 273 12.63 -0.46 -8.20
C GLU A 273 13.12 -1.19 -6.94
N GLU A 274 12.40 -1.02 -5.83
CA GLU A 274 12.57 -1.81 -4.61
C GLU A 274 11.84 -3.16 -4.77
N ASP A 275 12.58 -4.28 -4.75
CA ASP A 275 12.00 -5.63 -4.89
C ASP A 275 11.08 -6.02 -3.70
N GLU A 276 11.00 -5.22 -2.65
CA GLU A 276 10.06 -5.45 -1.54
C GLU A 276 8.66 -4.86 -1.77
N CYS A 277 8.48 -4.10 -2.87
CA CYS A 277 7.24 -3.40 -3.19
C CYS A 277 6.66 -3.85 -4.54
N VAL A 278 5.33 -3.71 -4.66
CA VAL A 278 4.58 -3.84 -5.91
C VAL A 278 3.66 -2.65 -6.10
N LYS A 279 3.28 -2.37 -7.34
CA LYS A 279 2.36 -1.27 -7.69
C LYS A 279 1.26 -1.80 -8.60
N MET A 280 0.09 -1.16 -8.57
CA MET A 280 -0.99 -1.38 -9.54
C MET A 280 -1.03 -0.19 -10.48
N HIS A 281 -1.08 -0.44 -11.79
CA HIS A 281 -1.27 0.61 -12.78
C HIS A 281 -2.65 1.25 -12.59
N ASP A 282 -2.75 2.57 -12.73
CA ASP A 282 -3.97 3.34 -12.49
C ASP A 282 -5.18 2.89 -13.34
N VAL A 283 -5.01 2.59 -14.63
CA VAL A 283 -6.07 2.01 -15.49
C VAL A 283 -6.53 0.62 -15.00
N ILE A 284 -5.61 -0.21 -14.50
CA ILE A 284 -5.95 -1.52 -13.91
C ILE A 284 -6.69 -1.32 -12.59
N ARG A 285 -6.29 -0.31 -11.80
CA ARG A 285 -7.00 0.10 -10.60
C ARG A 285 -8.41 0.58 -10.93
N ASP A 286 -8.59 1.40 -11.97
CA ASP A 286 -9.91 1.85 -12.43
C ASP A 286 -10.81 0.66 -12.83
N LEU A 287 -10.23 -0.39 -13.44
CA LEU A 287 -10.97 -1.64 -13.69
C LEU A 287 -11.45 -2.26 -12.38
N VAL A 288 -10.56 -2.40 -11.39
CA VAL A 288 -10.92 -2.95 -10.08
C VAL A 288 -12.04 -2.13 -9.43
N LEU A 289 -11.92 -0.80 -9.45
CA LEU A 289 -12.93 0.09 -8.87
C LEU A 289 -14.30 -0.06 -9.53
N ARG A 290 -14.35 -0.25 -10.86
CA ARG A 290 -15.59 -0.56 -11.59
C ARG A 290 -16.19 -1.90 -11.15
N MET A 291 -15.35 -2.94 -11.06
CA MET A 291 -15.78 -4.28 -10.65
C MET A 291 -16.28 -4.35 -9.21
N THR A 292 -15.72 -3.53 -8.32
CA THR A 292 -16.11 -3.48 -6.89
C THR A 292 -17.06 -2.33 -6.56
N SER A 293 -17.64 -1.68 -7.58
CA SER A 293 -18.65 -0.63 -7.38
C SER A 293 -19.98 -1.23 -6.88
N PRO A 294 -20.94 -0.43 -6.38
CA PRO A 294 -22.26 -0.94 -5.98
C PRO A 294 -23.01 -1.70 -7.08
N ASN A 295 -22.73 -1.40 -8.35
CA ASN A 295 -23.31 -2.05 -9.52
C ASN A 295 -22.38 -3.12 -10.14
N GLY A 296 -21.25 -3.41 -9.49
CA GLY A 296 -20.22 -4.33 -9.98
C GLY A 296 -20.55 -5.80 -9.71
N GLU A 297 -19.75 -6.68 -10.33
CA GLU A 297 -19.87 -8.14 -10.20
C GLU A 297 -19.19 -8.68 -8.92
N GLU A 298 -18.34 -7.86 -8.28
CA GLU A 298 -17.53 -8.23 -7.11
C GLU A 298 -17.97 -7.48 -5.84
N GLY A 299 -17.46 -7.90 -4.69
CA GLY A 299 -17.86 -7.33 -3.39
C GLY A 299 -17.67 -5.81 -3.32
N ILE A 300 -18.69 -5.10 -2.81
CA ILE A 300 -18.73 -3.63 -2.77
C ILE A 300 -17.55 -3.08 -1.95
N CYS A 301 -16.69 -2.31 -2.61
CA CYS A 301 -15.58 -1.59 -2.00
C CYS A 301 -15.77 -0.10 -2.21
N LEU A 302 -15.72 0.66 -1.13
CA LEU A 302 -15.69 2.12 -1.18
C LEU A 302 -14.25 2.59 -1.06
N VAL A 303 -13.69 3.03 -2.18
CA VAL A 303 -12.32 3.49 -2.24
C VAL A 303 -12.33 4.96 -2.65
N ARG A 304 -12.01 5.84 -1.70
CA ARG A 304 -11.69 7.23 -2.00
C ARG A 304 -10.22 7.54 -1.76
N ALA A 305 -9.38 6.51 -1.59
CA ALA A 305 -7.98 6.61 -1.19
C ALA A 305 -7.18 7.51 -2.14
N GLY A 306 -6.57 8.56 -1.56
CA GLY A 306 -5.94 9.67 -2.24
C GLY A 306 -6.88 10.20 -3.31
N PHE A 307 -7.98 10.86 -2.97
CA PHE A 307 -8.90 11.39 -3.99
C PHE A 307 -9.87 12.44 -3.47
N ASN A 308 -10.24 12.42 -2.19
CA ASN A 308 -11.27 13.31 -1.69
C ASN A 308 -11.29 13.40 -0.16
N ASN A 309 -11.31 14.63 0.37
CA ASN A 309 -11.44 14.90 1.81
C ASN A 309 -12.92 14.86 2.26
N MET A 310 -13.87 14.71 1.32
CA MET A 310 -15.28 14.65 1.65
C MET A 310 -15.61 13.34 2.38
N PRO A 311 -16.27 13.41 3.56
CA PRO A 311 -16.71 12.22 4.26
C PRO A 311 -17.72 11.44 3.41
N PRO A 312 -17.79 10.10 3.56
CA PRO A 312 -18.85 9.32 2.94
C PRO A 312 -20.20 9.64 3.57
N ASP A 313 -21.26 9.48 2.78
CA ASP A 313 -22.61 9.51 3.34
C ASP A 313 -22.94 8.23 4.12
N ASP A 314 -24.07 8.20 4.80
CA ASP A 314 -24.44 7.07 5.65
C ASP A 314 -24.67 5.77 4.87
N GLN A 315 -25.09 5.86 3.60
CA GLN A 315 -25.38 4.71 2.74
C GLN A 315 -24.09 4.03 2.25
N ASP A 316 -23.07 4.84 1.95
CA ASP A 316 -21.71 4.40 1.64
C ASP A 316 -21.13 3.52 2.76
N TRP A 317 -21.31 3.92 4.02
CA TRP A 317 -20.85 3.16 5.18
C TRP A 317 -21.62 1.84 5.38
N GLU A 318 -22.92 1.83 5.12
CA GLU A 318 -23.80 0.69 5.41
C GLU A 318 -23.60 -0.48 4.45
N SER A 319 -23.31 -0.19 3.18
CA SER A 319 -23.24 -1.19 2.10
C SER A 319 -21.82 -1.72 1.84
N ALA A 320 -20.78 -0.96 2.16
CA ALA A 320 -19.41 -1.31 1.80
C ALA A 320 -18.83 -2.46 2.64
N THR A 321 -18.29 -3.47 1.97
CA THR A 321 -17.56 -4.57 2.62
C THR A 321 -16.12 -4.20 2.92
N ARG A 322 -15.54 -3.25 2.17
CA ARG A 322 -14.17 -2.73 2.37
C ARG A 322 -14.16 -1.24 2.11
N ILE A 323 -13.51 -0.50 2.99
CA ILE A 323 -13.42 0.95 2.92
C ILE A 323 -11.95 1.35 2.97
N SER A 324 -11.54 2.20 2.03
CA SER A 324 -10.20 2.79 2.03
C SER A 324 -10.27 4.30 1.83
N PHE A 325 -9.82 5.01 2.86
CA PHE A 325 -9.54 6.45 2.85
C PHE A 325 -8.07 6.74 3.09
N MET A 326 -7.17 5.89 2.59
CA MET A 326 -5.74 6.16 2.75
C MET A 326 -5.37 7.51 2.11
N ASP A 327 -4.49 8.27 2.75
CA ASP A 327 -3.89 9.49 2.22
C ASP A 327 -4.91 10.56 1.74
N ASN A 328 -6.01 10.71 2.47
CA ASN A 328 -7.14 11.59 2.17
C ASN A 328 -7.27 12.84 3.05
N GLU A 329 -6.23 13.16 3.81
CA GLU A 329 -6.20 14.36 4.66
C GLU A 329 -7.39 14.52 5.64
N LEU A 330 -8.12 13.43 5.94
CA LEU A 330 -9.32 13.48 6.78
C LEU A 330 -8.97 14.04 8.17
N GLY A 331 -9.67 15.10 8.58
CA GLY A 331 -9.49 15.71 9.91
C GLY A 331 -10.39 15.11 10.99
N SER A 332 -11.50 14.47 10.60
CA SER A 332 -12.46 13.86 11.53
C SER A 332 -13.19 12.68 10.90
N LEU A 333 -13.76 11.84 11.76
CA LEU A 333 -14.59 10.70 11.39
C LEU A 333 -16.05 10.94 11.84
N PRO A 334 -17.04 10.31 11.17
CA PRO A 334 -18.43 10.37 11.62
C PRO A 334 -18.54 9.77 13.03
N LYS A 335 -19.46 10.29 13.85
CA LYS A 335 -19.59 9.79 15.23
C LYS A 335 -20.14 8.37 15.31
N PHE A 336 -21.03 8.00 14.40
CA PHE A 336 -21.81 6.77 14.50
C PHE A 336 -22.12 6.13 13.13
N PRO A 337 -21.09 5.74 12.34
CA PRO A 337 -21.32 5.10 11.06
C PRO A 337 -21.88 3.69 11.25
N LYS A 338 -22.91 3.32 10.50
CA LYS A 338 -23.44 1.96 10.46
C LYS A 338 -22.66 1.18 9.42
N CYS A 339 -21.87 0.17 9.82
CA CYS A 339 -21.09 -0.62 8.86
C CYS A 339 -21.18 -2.13 9.18
N PRO A 340 -22.39 -2.72 9.12
CA PRO A 340 -22.62 -4.07 9.64
C PRO A 340 -21.85 -5.15 8.86
N VAL A 341 -21.51 -4.90 7.59
CA VAL A 341 -20.85 -5.85 6.69
C VAL A 341 -19.35 -5.56 6.48
N LEU A 342 -18.81 -4.52 7.13
CA LEU A 342 -17.46 -4.05 6.90
C LEU A 342 -16.40 -5.06 7.40
N LEU A 343 -15.47 -5.42 6.53
CA LEU A 343 -14.37 -6.36 6.78
C LEU A 343 -13.01 -5.67 6.87
N THR A 344 -12.81 -4.59 6.11
CA THR A 344 -11.55 -3.84 6.08
C THR A 344 -11.80 -2.35 6.12
N LEU A 345 -11.04 -1.65 6.96
CA LEU A 345 -11.02 -0.20 7.06
C LEU A 345 -9.58 0.31 7.04
N LEU A 346 -9.20 0.98 5.95
CA LEU A 346 -7.88 1.57 5.78
C LEU A 346 -7.99 3.09 5.90
N LEU A 347 -7.46 3.64 6.99
CA LEU A 347 -7.47 5.08 7.33
C LEU A 347 -6.06 5.66 7.42
N ARG A 348 -5.08 4.99 6.83
CA ARG A 348 -3.67 5.41 6.90
C ARG A 348 -3.46 6.82 6.35
N GLY A 349 -2.57 7.60 6.95
CA GLY A 349 -2.04 8.82 6.34
C GLY A 349 -3.05 9.97 6.28
N ASN A 350 -3.94 10.04 7.28
CA ASN A 350 -4.89 11.14 7.43
C ASN A 350 -4.44 12.11 8.54
N ARG A 351 -5.28 13.10 8.85
CA ARG A 351 -5.04 14.12 9.88
C ARG A 351 -5.90 13.87 11.12
N LEU A 352 -6.21 12.61 11.41
CA LEU A 352 -7.07 12.21 12.52
C LEU A 352 -6.33 12.39 13.85
N SER A 353 -6.70 13.41 14.63
CA SER A 353 -6.18 13.60 16.00
C SER A 353 -6.97 12.82 17.05
N GLU A 354 -8.25 12.58 16.77
CA GLU A 354 -9.18 11.87 17.64
C GLU A 354 -10.08 10.95 16.80
N ILE A 355 -10.53 9.85 17.40
CA ILE A 355 -11.54 8.96 16.84
C ILE A 355 -12.75 9.03 17.78
N PRO A 356 -13.97 9.32 17.28
CA PRO A 356 -15.15 9.40 18.13
C PRO A 356 -15.38 8.14 18.96
N GLU A 357 -15.80 8.32 20.21
CA GLU A 357 -15.96 7.21 21.17
C GLU A 357 -16.88 6.10 20.65
N SER A 358 -17.91 6.43 19.87
CA SER A 358 -18.88 5.47 19.32
C SER A 358 -18.57 4.96 17.92
N PHE A 359 -17.43 5.34 17.33
CA PHE A 359 -17.12 5.08 15.91
C PHE A 359 -17.16 3.59 15.56
N PHE A 360 -16.63 2.73 16.43
CA PHE A 360 -16.52 1.29 16.17
C PHE A 360 -17.76 0.46 16.58
N ASN A 361 -18.81 1.09 17.11
CA ASN A 361 -19.94 0.37 17.71
C ASN A 361 -20.64 -0.58 16.73
N HIS A 362 -20.70 -0.23 15.45
CA HIS A 362 -21.46 -0.96 14.43
C HIS A 362 -20.56 -1.65 13.38
N MET A 363 -19.40 -2.15 13.81
CA MET A 363 -18.42 -2.82 12.94
C MET A 363 -18.01 -4.23 13.46
N PRO A 364 -18.95 -5.12 13.83
CA PRO A 364 -18.64 -6.39 14.50
C PRO A 364 -17.86 -7.38 13.61
N ASN A 365 -17.90 -7.18 12.28
CA ASN A 365 -17.27 -8.04 11.30
C ASN A 365 -15.88 -7.55 10.84
N LEU A 366 -15.43 -6.39 11.31
CA LEU A 366 -14.16 -5.79 10.89
C LEU A 366 -12.99 -6.72 11.25
N GLN A 367 -12.12 -6.98 10.28
CA GLN A 367 -10.99 -7.91 10.37
C GLN A 367 -9.65 -7.18 10.25
N VAL A 368 -9.58 -6.15 9.41
CA VAL A 368 -8.38 -5.33 9.20
C VAL A 368 -8.70 -3.87 9.51
N LEU A 369 -7.92 -3.28 10.42
CA LEU A 369 -7.94 -1.86 10.73
C LEU A 369 -6.53 -1.29 10.64
N ASP A 370 -6.30 -0.38 9.69
CA ASP A 370 -5.05 0.37 9.55
C ASP A 370 -5.28 1.85 9.83
N LEU A 371 -4.76 2.31 10.97
CA LEU A 371 -4.80 3.69 11.45
C LEU A 371 -3.41 4.36 11.40
N SER A 372 -2.45 3.72 10.73
CA SER A 372 -1.06 4.19 10.66
C SER A 372 -0.94 5.61 10.12
N GLU A 373 0.13 6.32 10.49
CA GLU A 373 0.47 7.65 9.98
C GLU A 373 -0.64 8.69 10.23
N ASN A 374 -1.31 8.59 11.39
CA ASN A 374 -2.24 9.59 11.89
C ASN A 374 -1.73 10.22 13.20
N PRO A 375 -2.04 11.50 13.46
CA PRO A 375 -1.69 12.17 14.71
C PRO A 375 -2.63 11.83 15.88
N ILE A 376 -3.18 10.60 15.92
CA ILE A 376 -4.10 10.16 16.97
C ILE A 376 -3.41 10.17 18.34
N ARG A 377 -4.11 10.66 19.37
CA ARG A 377 -3.63 10.67 20.76
C ARG A 377 -4.05 9.44 21.55
N SER A 378 -5.24 8.92 21.27
CA SER A 378 -5.81 7.75 21.91
C SER A 378 -6.73 6.99 20.95
N LEU A 379 -7.03 5.74 21.30
CA LEU A 379 -8.10 4.97 20.69
C LEU A 379 -9.33 4.95 21.63
N PRO A 380 -10.56 4.98 21.09
CA PRO A 380 -11.77 4.92 21.89
C PRO A 380 -11.98 3.53 22.50
N THR A 381 -12.71 3.45 23.62
CA THR A 381 -13.00 2.17 24.29
C THR A 381 -13.89 1.26 23.44
N SER A 382 -14.68 1.84 22.52
CA SER A 382 -15.44 1.08 21.52
C SER A 382 -14.60 0.19 20.60
N ILE A 383 -13.26 0.31 20.59
CA ILE A 383 -12.38 -0.64 19.91
C ILE A 383 -12.67 -2.09 20.33
N SER A 384 -13.12 -2.31 21.58
CA SER A 384 -13.54 -3.62 22.10
C SER A 384 -14.72 -4.25 21.33
N ASN A 385 -15.52 -3.47 20.61
CA ASN A 385 -16.64 -3.95 19.80
C ASN A 385 -16.19 -4.64 18.50
N LEU A 386 -14.91 -4.49 18.11
CA LEU A 386 -14.33 -5.10 16.91
C LEU A 386 -14.01 -6.60 17.14
N VAL A 387 -15.00 -7.38 17.56
CA VAL A 387 -14.86 -8.79 17.99
C VAL A 387 -14.33 -9.74 16.92
N SER A 388 -14.28 -9.31 15.67
CA SER A 388 -13.72 -10.05 14.53
C SER A 388 -12.33 -9.60 14.10
N LEU A 389 -11.74 -8.60 14.78
CA LEU A 389 -10.49 -7.98 14.37
C LEU A 389 -9.32 -8.96 14.44
N ARG A 390 -8.52 -8.98 13.38
CA ARG A 390 -7.36 -9.85 13.19
C ARG A 390 -6.07 -9.08 12.98
N ALA A 391 -6.14 -7.90 12.39
CA ALA A 391 -5.01 -7.02 12.19
C ALA A 391 -5.34 -5.59 12.64
N LEU A 392 -4.53 -5.08 13.57
CA LEU A 392 -4.55 -3.69 14.03
C LEU A 392 -3.17 -3.06 13.79
N LEU A 393 -3.14 -1.99 13.00
CA LEU A 393 -1.92 -1.27 12.65
C LEU A 393 -1.98 0.20 13.06
N LEU A 394 -0.97 0.62 13.82
CA LEU A 394 -0.77 1.93 14.43
C LEU A 394 0.69 2.35 14.21
N LYS A 395 1.20 2.24 12.97
CA LYS A 395 2.58 2.60 12.65
C LYS A 395 2.69 4.12 12.53
N LYS A 396 3.74 4.72 13.08
CA LYS A 396 4.02 6.16 13.05
C LYS A 396 2.85 7.02 13.57
N CYS A 397 2.07 6.50 14.52
CA CYS A 397 1.13 7.30 15.30
C CYS A 397 1.92 8.01 16.40
N GLN A 398 2.64 9.07 16.02
CA GLN A 398 3.67 9.69 16.86
C GLN A 398 3.14 10.21 18.19
N TYR A 399 1.91 10.73 18.20
CA TYR A 399 1.26 11.32 19.38
C TYR A 399 0.44 10.33 20.20
N LEU A 400 0.39 9.05 19.83
CA LEU A 400 -0.34 8.05 20.59
C LEU A 400 0.25 7.97 22.00
N GLU A 401 -0.54 8.24 23.03
CA GLU A 401 -0.11 8.33 24.42
C GLU A 401 -0.19 6.97 25.12
N ALA A 402 -1.25 6.21 24.82
CA ALA A 402 -1.46 4.87 25.35
C ALA A 402 -2.34 4.04 24.41
N LEU A 403 -2.21 2.72 24.52
CA LEU A 403 -3.17 1.79 23.96
C LEU A 403 -4.23 1.47 25.03
N PRO A 404 -5.54 1.53 24.75
CA PRO A 404 -6.56 1.21 25.74
C PRO A 404 -6.53 -0.28 26.11
N GLU A 405 -6.84 -0.59 27.37
CA GLU A 405 -6.88 -1.98 27.90
C GLU A 405 -7.93 -2.83 27.16
N GLU A 406 -8.95 -2.19 26.59
CA GLU A 406 -10.01 -2.76 25.77
C GLU A 406 -9.50 -3.56 24.56
N VAL A 407 -8.29 -3.26 24.05
CA VAL A 407 -7.66 -4.05 22.97
C VAL A 407 -7.43 -5.50 23.39
N SER A 408 -7.23 -5.76 24.69
CA SER A 408 -7.02 -7.12 25.22
C SER A 408 -8.23 -8.05 25.10
N VAL A 409 -9.43 -7.49 24.88
CA VAL A 409 -10.67 -8.25 24.66
C VAL A 409 -10.75 -8.82 23.24
N LEU A 410 -9.94 -8.32 22.30
CA LEU A 410 -9.93 -8.73 20.90
C LEU A 410 -9.26 -10.11 20.70
N LYS A 411 -9.90 -11.17 21.20
CA LYS A 411 -9.30 -12.52 21.26
C LYS A 411 -9.02 -13.15 19.88
N LYS A 412 -9.50 -12.58 18.77
CA LYS A 412 -9.16 -13.02 17.40
C LYS A 412 -7.96 -12.27 16.79
N LEU A 413 -7.38 -11.30 17.50
CA LEU A 413 -6.28 -10.50 17.00
C LEU A 413 -5.03 -11.37 16.76
N GLU A 414 -4.50 -11.33 15.54
CA GLU A 414 -3.34 -12.11 15.09
C GLU A 414 -2.13 -11.21 14.82
N VAL A 415 -2.35 -9.95 14.43
CA VAL A 415 -1.31 -8.97 14.11
C VAL A 415 -1.61 -7.67 14.86
N LEU A 416 -0.68 -7.26 15.72
CA LEU A 416 -0.67 -5.95 16.38
C LEU A 416 0.65 -5.25 16.07
N ARG A 417 0.57 -4.06 15.45
CA ARG A 417 1.75 -3.25 15.14
C ARG A 417 1.58 -1.83 15.67
N VAL A 418 2.41 -1.45 16.63
CA VAL A 418 2.46 -0.13 17.25
C VAL A 418 3.91 0.34 17.23
N THR A 419 4.34 0.96 16.13
CA THR A 419 5.77 1.24 15.89
C THR A 419 6.00 2.69 15.52
N GLY A 420 7.05 3.32 16.03
CA GLY A 420 7.34 4.73 15.75
C GLY A 420 6.42 5.68 16.50
N THR A 421 6.03 5.32 17.73
CA THR A 421 5.38 6.24 18.68
C THR A 421 6.44 7.10 19.36
N LEU A 422 6.10 8.36 19.64
CA LEU A 422 6.97 9.27 20.41
C LEU A 422 6.46 9.49 21.83
N MET A 423 5.14 9.36 22.07
CA MET A 423 4.50 9.66 23.35
C MET A 423 4.17 8.43 24.21
N MET A 424 3.98 7.25 23.59
CA MET A 424 3.64 6.01 24.29
C MET A 424 4.88 5.35 24.90
N PRO A 425 4.95 5.20 26.24
CA PRO A 425 6.14 4.64 26.88
C PRO A 425 6.21 3.10 26.78
N CYS A 426 5.07 2.40 26.90
CA CYS A 426 5.02 0.95 26.98
C CYS A 426 3.67 0.39 26.52
N LEU A 427 3.60 -0.92 26.27
CA LEU A 427 2.34 -1.64 26.04
C LEU A 427 1.57 -1.87 27.37
N PRO A 428 0.22 -1.90 27.33
CA PRO A 428 -0.58 -2.27 28.50
C PRO A 428 -0.43 -3.76 28.86
N ASN A 429 -0.54 -4.06 30.16
CA ASN A 429 -0.27 -5.40 30.70
C ASN A 429 -1.22 -6.48 30.17
N LYS A 430 -2.47 -6.15 29.79
CA LYS A 430 -3.40 -7.17 29.29
C LYS A 430 -3.17 -7.56 27.83
N ILE A 431 -2.26 -6.91 27.09
CA ILE A 431 -1.93 -7.29 25.70
C ILE A 431 -1.38 -8.71 25.62
N TRP A 432 -0.70 -9.14 26.68
CA TRP A 432 -0.15 -10.48 26.82
C TRP A 432 -1.23 -11.57 26.99
N GLU A 433 -2.50 -11.21 27.16
CA GLU A 433 -3.65 -12.14 27.18
C GLU A 433 -4.25 -12.43 25.80
N LEU A 434 -3.64 -11.89 24.73
CA LEU A 434 -4.04 -12.12 23.34
C LEU A 434 -3.42 -13.42 22.81
N ASN A 435 -3.96 -14.55 23.26
CA ASN A 435 -3.38 -15.88 23.02
C ASN A 435 -3.30 -16.29 21.53
N ASN A 436 -4.06 -15.62 20.64
CA ASN A 436 -4.03 -15.85 19.19
C ASN A 436 -3.05 -14.94 18.44
N LEU A 437 -2.35 -14.05 19.15
CA LEU A 437 -1.41 -13.11 18.55
C LEU A 437 -0.21 -13.85 17.97
N LYS A 438 0.03 -13.62 16.67
CA LYS A 438 1.13 -14.22 15.91
C LYS A 438 2.26 -13.23 15.62
N CYS A 439 1.92 -11.96 15.50
CA CYS A 439 2.88 -10.89 15.24
C CYS A 439 2.61 -9.71 16.18
N LEU A 440 3.55 -9.42 17.07
CA LEU A 440 3.57 -8.21 17.89
C LEU A 440 4.81 -7.40 17.54
N LYS A 441 4.60 -6.18 17.02
CA LYS A 441 5.70 -5.21 16.83
C LYS A 441 5.40 -3.95 17.62
N PHE A 442 6.23 -3.67 18.61
CA PHE A 442 6.21 -2.46 19.39
C PHE A 442 7.55 -1.73 19.21
N SER A 443 7.50 -0.45 18.86
CA SER A 443 8.68 0.40 18.96
C SER A 443 8.32 1.82 19.34
N THR A 444 9.04 2.33 20.33
CA THR A 444 8.86 3.70 20.84
C THR A 444 10.21 4.39 20.98
N SER A 445 10.22 5.70 20.75
CA SER A 445 11.38 6.55 21.05
C SER A 445 11.06 7.60 22.12
N TYR A 446 10.08 7.30 22.98
CA TYR A 446 9.74 8.10 24.16
C TYR A 446 10.99 8.38 25.00
N ASP A 447 11.19 9.64 25.37
CA ASP A 447 12.35 10.17 26.10
C ASP A 447 11.97 10.78 27.46
N GLY A 448 10.70 10.65 27.87
CA GLY A 448 10.21 11.20 29.12
C GLY A 448 10.65 10.41 30.36
N ASN A 449 10.85 11.12 31.48
CA ASN A 449 11.26 10.62 32.80
C ASN A 449 10.21 9.77 33.53
N ALA A 450 9.18 9.26 32.84
CA ALA A 450 8.20 8.39 33.48
C ALA A 450 8.91 7.15 34.00
N MET A 451 8.86 6.92 35.31
CA MET A 451 9.20 5.65 35.94
C MET A 451 8.27 4.61 35.29
N THR A 452 8.72 3.96 34.23
CA THR A 452 7.96 2.99 33.46
C THR A 452 7.86 1.72 34.29
N ASN A 453 6.93 1.69 35.23
CA ASN A 453 6.48 0.47 35.88
C ASN A 453 5.63 -0.35 34.89
N SER A 454 6.18 -0.64 33.70
CA SER A 454 5.74 -1.75 32.86
C SER A 454 6.52 -3.00 33.23
N ALA A 455 6.60 -3.29 34.52
CA ALA A 455 7.14 -4.56 34.98
C ALA A 455 6.23 -5.66 34.42
N LEU A 456 6.64 -6.23 33.30
CA LEU A 456 6.13 -7.50 32.80
C LEU A 456 6.14 -8.46 33.99
N ALA A 457 4.97 -8.82 34.50
CA ALA A 457 4.91 -9.82 35.54
C ALA A 457 5.43 -11.16 34.96
N GLY A 458 6.11 -11.95 35.78
CA GLY A 458 6.40 -13.33 35.41
C GLY A 458 5.09 -14.07 35.08
N GLY A 459 5.10 -14.89 34.03
CA GLY A 459 3.98 -15.70 33.55
C GLY A 459 3.15 -15.06 32.43
N THR A 460 3.57 -13.93 31.89
CA THR A 460 2.75 -13.16 30.95
C THR A 460 3.09 -13.44 29.48
N ILE A 461 4.37 -13.57 29.11
CA ILE A 461 4.77 -13.83 27.71
C ILE A 461 4.43 -15.26 27.29
N SER A 462 4.56 -16.22 28.21
CA SER A 462 4.22 -17.64 27.97
C SER A 462 2.77 -17.88 27.51
N ARG A 463 1.85 -16.94 27.74
CA ARG A 463 0.46 -17.01 27.25
C ARG A 463 0.34 -16.85 25.74
N LEU A 464 1.33 -16.22 25.09
CA LEU A 464 1.39 -15.97 23.65
C LEU A 464 1.90 -17.19 22.87
N SER A 465 1.23 -18.33 23.06
CA SER A 465 1.63 -19.62 22.48
C SER A 465 1.65 -19.68 20.94
N GLN A 466 0.95 -18.75 20.28
CA GLN A 466 0.86 -18.68 18.82
C GLN A 466 1.86 -17.69 18.19
N MET A 467 2.71 -17.05 19.01
CA MET A 467 3.61 -15.99 18.54
C MET A 467 4.69 -16.52 17.59
N GLU A 468 4.85 -15.85 16.46
CA GLU A 468 5.80 -16.17 15.40
C GLU A 468 6.77 -15.02 15.10
N GLU A 469 6.31 -13.76 15.23
CA GLU A 469 7.12 -12.55 15.11
C GLU A 469 6.95 -11.66 16.35
N LEU A 470 8.00 -11.54 17.17
CA LEU A 470 8.03 -10.62 18.31
C LEU A 470 9.09 -9.54 18.07
N SER A 471 8.72 -8.28 18.16
CA SER A 471 9.65 -7.16 18.03
C SER A 471 9.31 -6.12 19.08
N ILE A 472 10.22 -5.88 20.01
CA ILE A 472 10.07 -4.83 21.02
C ILE A 472 11.35 -4.02 21.08
N GLN A 473 11.22 -2.72 20.79
CA GLN A 473 12.33 -1.79 20.72
C GLN A 473 11.96 -0.51 21.49
N GLU A 474 12.63 -0.29 22.62
CA GLU A 474 12.46 0.85 23.50
C GLU A 474 13.79 1.61 23.60
N ARG A 475 13.73 2.93 23.77
CA ARG A 475 14.92 3.77 23.90
C ARG A 475 15.30 3.87 25.38
N GLY A 476 16.43 3.29 25.77
CA GLY A 476 17.03 3.50 27.09
C GLY A 476 16.46 2.66 28.25
N SER A 477 15.28 2.07 28.13
CA SER A 477 14.77 1.02 29.02
C SER A 477 14.75 -0.32 28.30
N PHE A 478 15.25 -1.37 28.94
CA PHE A 478 14.83 -2.71 28.56
C PHE A 478 13.39 -2.89 29.07
N LEU A 479 12.58 -3.71 28.40
CA LEU A 479 11.28 -4.22 28.90
C LEU A 479 11.33 -4.83 30.31
N LEU A 480 12.55 -5.09 30.75
CA LEU A 480 13.01 -5.82 31.89
C LEU A 480 13.53 -4.78 32.89
N SER A 481 12.89 -4.67 34.05
CA SER A 481 13.21 -3.66 35.07
C SER A 481 14.50 -4.01 35.82
N ASP A 482 15.01 -3.10 36.65
CA ASP A 482 16.25 -3.26 37.47
C ASP A 482 16.25 -4.46 38.47
N GLY A 483 15.28 -5.36 38.42
CA GLY A 483 15.13 -6.52 39.28
C GLY A 483 15.56 -7.84 38.62
N ILE A 484 16.75 -8.33 38.97
CA ILE A 484 17.41 -9.56 38.47
C ILE A 484 16.46 -10.79 38.35
N THR A 485 15.48 -10.92 39.26
CA THR A 485 14.57 -12.08 39.31
C THR A 485 13.44 -12.06 38.28
N ALA A 486 12.85 -10.89 37.98
CA ALA A 486 11.76 -10.78 37.00
C ALA A 486 12.28 -11.02 35.58
N ASP A 487 13.45 -10.48 35.28
CA ASP A 487 14.13 -10.62 34.00
C ASP A 487 14.45 -12.07 33.68
N SER A 488 15.01 -12.81 34.64
CA SER A 488 15.32 -14.22 34.46
C SER A 488 14.08 -15.06 34.13
N VAL A 489 12.93 -14.74 34.70
CA VAL A 489 11.66 -15.44 34.44
C VAL A 489 11.19 -15.16 33.01
N ILE A 490 11.20 -13.90 32.58
CA ILE A 490 10.75 -13.50 31.23
C ILE A 490 11.65 -14.11 30.15
N ILE A 491 12.97 -14.12 30.38
CA ILE A 491 13.93 -14.72 29.45
C ILE A 491 13.74 -16.24 29.35
N LYS A 492 13.45 -16.93 30.46
CA LYS A 492 13.08 -18.35 30.45
C LYS A 492 11.81 -18.59 29.64
N GLU A 493 10.78 -17.77 29.83
CA GLU A 493 9.53 -17.86 29.06
C GLU A 493 9.76 -17.65 27.56
N LEU A 494 10.51 -16.61 27.20
CA LEU A 494 10.88 -16.30 25.82
C LEU A 494 11.64 -17.47 25.17
N SER A 495 12.51 -18.13 25.94
CA SER A 495 13.27 -19.31 25.50
C SER A 495 12.38 -20.53 25.23
N CYS A 496 11.24 -20.64 25.93
CA CYS A 496 10.28 -21.71 25.76
C CYS A 496 9.34 -21.52 24.54
N MET A 497 9.40 -20.37 23.85
CA MET A 497 8.53 -20.09 22.70
C MET A 497 9.01 -20.86 21.46
N THR A 498 8.29 -21.93 21.11
CA THR A 498 8.69 -22.87 20.05
C THR A 498 8.35 -22.44 18.63
N ARG A 499 7.52 -21.40 18.47
CA ARG A 499 7.02 -20.92 17.16
C ARG A 499 7.70 -19.65 16.67
N LEU A 500 8.56 -19.04 17.48
CA LEU A 500 9.26 -17.81 17.09
C LEU A 500 10.14 -18.05 15.86
N SER A 501 9.95 -17.21 14.85
CA SER A 501 10.77 -17.17 13.64
C SER A 501 11.43 -15.81 13.46
N SER A 502 10.94 -14.77 14.15
CA SER A 502 11.54 -13.44 14.18
C SER A 502 11.54 -12.89 15.60
N LEU A 503 12.69 -12.37 16.05
CA LEU A 503 12.82 -11.75 17.37
C LEU A 503 13.69 -10.48 17.32
N VAL A 504 13.08 -9.34 17.61
CA VAL A 504 13.81 -8.10 17.95
C VAL A 504 13.58 -7.83 19.42
N PHE A 505 14.64 -7.88 20.23
CA PHE A 505 14.51 -7.82 21.68
C PHE A 505 15.77 -7.28 22.34
N GLY A 506 15.60 -6.52 23.42
CA GLY A 506 16.70 -6.06 24.26
C GLY A 506 16.95 -7.00 25.43
N PHE A 507 18.17 -7.49 25.56
CA PHE A 507 18.65 -8.29 26.69
C PHE A 507 19.48 -7.39 27.63
N PRO A 508 19.06 -7.17 28.88
CA PRO A 508 19.77 -6.32 29.84
C PRO A 508 21.18 -6.79 30.20
N ARG A 509 21.50 -8.06 29.89
CA ARG A 509 22.78 -8.67 30.26
C ARG A 509 23.15 -9.75 29.26
N VAL A 510 24.45 -9.97 29.12
CA VAL A 510 25.00 -11.01 28.23
C VAL A 510 24.58 -12.41 28.69
N ASP A 511 24.46 -12.66 29.99
CA ASP A 511 24.02 -13.96 30.53
C ASP A 511 22.55 -14.27 30.17
N HIS A 512 21.70 -13.26 30.10
CA HIS A 512 20.32 -13.40 29.62
C HIS A 512 20.27 -13.81 28.14
N LEU A 513 21.06 -13.15 27.30
CA LEU A 513 21.17 -13.55 25.90
C LEU A 513 21.72 -14.97 25.79
N GLN A 514 22.79 -15.29 26.51
CA GLN A 514 23.39 -16.63 26.50
C GLN A 514 22.38 -17.70 26.92
N HIS A 515 21.60 -17.44 27.98
CA HIS A 515 20.53 -18.33 28.42
C HIS A 515 19.50 -18.54 27.30
N PHE A 516 19.06 -17.47 26.64
CA PHE A 516 18.13 -17.57 25.52
C PHE A 516 18.70 -18.42 24.37
N LEU A 517 19.93 -18.15 23.93
CA LEU A 517 20.55 -18.89 22.82
C LEU A 517 20.74 -20.38 23.14
N GLN A 518 21.02 -20.72 24.40
CA GLN A 518 21.20 -22.10 24.84
C GLN A 518 19.89 -22.89 24.98
N ASN A 519 18.77 -22.21 25.28
CA ASN A 519 17.50 -22.86 25.61
C ASN A 519 16.41 -22.69 24.53
N SER A 520 16.54 -21.68 23.68
CA SER A 520 15.61 -21.40 22.59
C SER A 520 15.65 -22.48 21.52
N LYS A 521 14.60 -23.28 21.44
CA LYS A 521 14.47 -24.33 20.42
C LYS A 521 14.56 -23.75 19.00
N PRO A 522 13.82 -22.67 18.63
CA PRO A 522 13.91 -22.14 17.27
C PRO A 522 15.30 -21.62 16.90
N TRP A 523 16.09 -21.15 17.88
CA TRP A 523 17.47 -20.74 17.65
C TRP A 523 18.37 -21.94 17.37
N ARG A 524 18.32 -22.96 18.21
CA ARG A 524 19.15 -24.17 18.08
C ARG A 524 18.81 -24.98 16.83
N ASP A 525 17.54 -25.02 16.46
CA ASP A 525 17.06 -25.74 15.28
C ASP A 525 17.28 -24.93 13.98
N GLY A 526 17.80 -23.70 14.05
CA GLY A 526 18.07 -22.85 12.89
C GLY A 526 16.82 -22.32 12.18
N THR A 527 15.67 -22.27 12.86
CA THR A 527 14.39 -21.83 12.27
C THR A 527 14.15 -20.32 12.38
N PHE A 528 15.01 -19.59 13.08
CA PHE A 528 15.01 -18.11 13.11
C PHE A 528 15.41 -17.54 11.74
N LYS A 529 14.53 -16.71 11.17
CA LYS A 529 14.74 -16.03 9.89
C LYS A 529 15.24 -14.60 10.03
N LYS A 530 14.82 -13.90 11.09
CA LYS A 530 15.17 -12.49 11.33
C LYS A 530 15.39 -12.26 12.82
N PHE A 531 16.50 -11.63 13.19
CA PHE A 531 16.74 -11.28 14.57
C PHE A 531 17.54 -9.99 14.70
N LEU A 532 17.29 -9.26 15.79
CA LEU A 532 18.09 -8.12 16.21
C LEU A 532 18.11 -8.13 17.74
N PHE A 533 19.27 -8.41 18.32
CA PHE A 533 19.46 -8.45 19.77
C PHE A 533 20.25 -7.23 20.20
N MET A 534 19.65 -6.42 21.05
CA MET A 534 20.36 -5.33 21.74
C MET A 534 20.82 -5.90 23.08
N VAL A 535 22.09 -5.73 23.44
CA VAL A 535 22.64 -6.22 24.70
C VAL A 535 23.36 -5.07 25.38
N GLY A 536 23.05 -4.82 26.64
CA GLY A 536 23.66 -3.70 27.38
C GLY A 536 23.38 -3.80 28.86
#